data_AF-A0AAN4YYQ6-F1
#
_entry.id   AF-A0AAN4YYQ6-F1
#
_cell.length_a   1.000
_cell.length_b   1.000
_cell.length_c   1.000
_cell.angle_alpha   90.00
_cell.angle_beta   90.00
_cell.angle_gamma   90.00
#
_symmetry.space_group_name_H-M   'P 1'
#
loop_
_entity.id
_entity.type
_entity.pdbx_description
1 polymer ?
#
loop_
_entity_poly.entity_id
_entity_poly.type
_entity_poly.pdbx_seq_one_letter_code
_entity_poly.pdbx_strand_id
1 'polypeptide(L)'
;KSQVIRTENGKAPVEQANLGPNQRSEAHFHSNGMNFKNGWGGLTLAEFSFNSWNGLDFYDLSVVVGYDTPMRIETSTGGSTVSCWGQRCPEAYLYPTDDTKTHACQTGGTFTLTFCP
;
A
#
# COMPACT_ATOMS: atom_id res chain seq x y z
N LYS A 1 7.48 -14.34 -6.70
CA LYS A 1 6.07 -14.30 -7.17
C LYS A 1 5.26 -13.65 -6.05
N SER A 2 4.39 -12.72 -6.37
CA SER A 2 3.57 -12.02 -5.37
C SER A 2 2.11 -12.34 -5.59
N GLN A 3 1.46 -12.92 -4.58
CA GLN A 3 0.01 -13.11 -4.56
C GLN A 3 -0.59 -11.86 -3.94
N VAL A 4 -1.01 -10.91 -4.77
CA VAL A 4 -1.49 -9.62 -4.30
C VAL A 4 -2.87 -9.80 -3.70
N ILE A 5 -2.97 -9.68 -2.39
CA ILE A 5 -4.24 -9.72 -1.66
C ILE A 5 -4.66 -8.29 -1.36
N ARG A 6 -5.91 -7.98 -1.71
CA ARG A 6 -6.55 -6.69 -1.41
C ARG A 6 -7.61 -6.88 -0.34
N THR A 7 -7.61 -5.98 0.63
CA THR A 7 -8.64 -5.90 1.68
C THR A 7 -9.30 -4.53 1.67
N GLU A 8 -10.61 -4.49 1.91
CA GLU A 8 -11.38 -3.26 2.01
C GLU A 8 -12.35 -3.37 3.17
N ASN A 9 -12.67 -2.26 3.82
CA ASN A 9 -13.62 -2.26 4.92
C ASN A 9 -15.01 -2.75 4.45
N GLY A 10 -15.61 -3.67 5.21
CA GLY A 10 -16.93 -4.23 4.90
C GLY A 10 -16.98 -5.17 3.68
N LYS A 11 -15.84 -5.54 3.08
CA LYS A 11 -15.78 -6.51 1.97
C LYS A 11 -14.89 -7.70 2.30
N ALA A 12 -15.21 -8.85 1.72
CA ALA A 12 -14.33 -10.01 1.80
C ALA A 12 -12.98 -9.71 1.09
N PRO A 13 -11.84 -10.15 1.64
CA PRO A 13 -10.55 -10.04 0.95
C PRO A 13 -10.56 -10.77 -0.39
N VAL A 14 -9.82 -10.25 -1.36
CA VAL A 14 -9.71 -10.84 -2.71
C VAL A 14 -8.26 -11.02 -3.13
N GLU A 15 -7.98 -12.10 -3.87
CA GLU A 15 -6.75 -12.20 -4.66
C GLU A 15 -6.91 -11.28 -5.88
N GLN A 16 -6.24 -10.14 -5.85
CA GLN A 16 -6.31 -9.13 -6.90
C GLN A 16 -5.49 -9.53 -8.12
N ALA A 17 -4.31 -10.11 -7.89
CA ALA A 17 -3.40 -10.52 -8.96
C ALA A 17 -2.40 -11.55 -8.46
N ASN A 18 -1.82 -12.31 -9.39
CA ASN A 18 -0.73 -13.23 -9.12
C ASN A 18 0.45 -12.92 -10.04
N LEU A 19 1.44 -12.20 -9.52
CA LEU A 19 2.48 -11.56 -10.31
C LEU A 19 3.79 -12.33 -10.22
N GLY A 20 4.32 -12.73 -11.38
CA GLY A 20 5.70 -13.16 -11.54
C GLY A 20 6.68 -11.97 -11.53
N PRO A 21 8.00 -12.24 -11.59
CA PRO A 21 9.01 -11.18 -11.73
C PRO A 21 8.70 -10.28 -12.93
N ASN A 22 8.78 -8.96 -12.74
CA ASN A 22 8.53 -7.92 -13.75
C ASN A 22 7.13 -7.94 -14.37
N GLN A 23 6.17 -8.67 -13.79
CA GLN A 23 4.77 -8.60 -14.23
C GLN A 23 4.02 -7.49 -13.51
N ARG A 24 3.04 -6.92 -14.20
CA ARG A 24 2.17 -5.86 -13.69
C ARG A 24 0.70 -6.23 -13.86
N SER A 25 -0.12 -5.70 -12.98
CA SER A 25 -1.59 -5.71 -13.10
C SER A 25 -2.08 -4.30 -12.82
N GLU A 26 -3.15 -3.91 -13.50
CA GLU A 26 -3.78 -2.60 -13.37
C GLU A 26 -5.27 -2.79 -13.15
N ALA A 27 -5.85 -1.97 -12.27
CA ALA A 27 -7.26 -2.01 -11.95
C ALA A 27 -7.72 -0.64 -11.45
N HIS A 28 -8.98 -0.32 -11.74
CA HIS A 28 -9.67 0.85 -11.19
C HIS A 28 -10.57 0.43 -10.03
N PHE A 29 -10.43 1.10 -8.90
CA PHE A 29 -11.21 0.83 -7.70
C PHE A 29 -12.14 2.00 -7.38
N HIS A 30 -13.33 1.69 -6.89
CA HIS A 30 -14.35 2.67 -6.52
C HIS A 30 -14.50 2.83 -4.99
N SER A 31 -13.59 2.26 -4.22
CA SER A 31 -13.61 2.32 -2.76
C SER A 31 -12.73 3.45 -2.26
N ASN A 32 -13.13 4.08 -1.15
CA ASN A 32 -12.38 5.16 -0.52
C ASN A 32 -11.26 4.64 0.40
N GLY A 33 -11.09 3.33 0.56
CA GLY A 33 -9.99 2.78 1.34
C GLY A 33 -9.73 1.32 1.03
N MET A 34 -8.46 0.96 0.95
CA MET A 34 -8.01 -0.40 0.69
C MET A 34 -6.57 -0.61 1.16
N ASN A 35 -6.27 -1.85 1.55
CA ASN A 35 -4.92 -2.27 1.84
C ASN A 35 -4.50 -3.38 0.88
N PHE A 36 -3.20 -3.44 0.59
CA PHE A 36 -2.59 -4.49 -0.23
C PHE A 36 -1.45 -5.16 0.52
N LYS A 37 -1.34 -6.47 0.34
CA LYS A 37 -0.28 -7.30 0.91
C LYS A 37 0.08 -8.45 -0.01
N ASN A 38 1.23 -9.07 0.26
CA ASN A 38 1.67 -10.26 -0.43
C ASN A 38 1.25 -11.52 0.35
N GLY A 39 0.31 -12.28 -0.20
CA GLY A 39 -0.24 -13.50 0.39
C GLY A 39 -1.33 -13.23 1.44
N TRP A 40 -2.14 -14.26 1.69
CA TRP A 40 -3.25 -14.18 2.65
C TRP A 40 -2.78 -13.87 4.08
N GLY A 41 -1.60 -14.38 4.45
CA GLY A 41 -0.93 -14.11 5.72
C GLY A 41 0.09 -12.97 5.68
N GLY A 42 0.09 -12.15 4.62
CA GLY A 42 1.09 -11.08 4.45
C GLY A 42 1.14 -10.10 5.62
N LEU A 43 2.35 -9.72 6.03
CA LEU A 43 2.62 -8.89 7.21
C LEU A 43 2.94 -7.44 6.86
N THR A 44 3.74 -7.19 5.83
CA THR A 44 3.94 -5.82 5.34
C THR A 44 2.66 -5.36 4.62
N LEU A 45 2.11 -4.22 5.03
CA LEU A 45 0.90 -3.64 4.44
C LEU A 45 1.25 -2.37 3.66
N ALA A 46 0.60 -2.20 2.52
CA ALA A 46 0.44 -0.90 1.87
C ALA A 46 -1.00 -0.44 2.06
N GLU A 47 -1.18 0.74 2.65
CA GLU A 47 -2.48 1.25 3.09
C GLU A 47 -2.83 2.51 2.30
N PHE A 48 -4.08 2.61 1.86
CA PHE A 48 -4.54 3.72 1.03
C PHE A 48 -5.92 4.20 1.48
N SER A 49 -6.09 5.53 1.51
CA SER A 49 -7.36 6.22 1.71
C SER A 49 -7.55 7.25 0.60
N PHE A 50 -8.60 7.11 -0.20
CA PHE A 50 -8.84 7.92 -1.40
C PHE A 50 -9.95 8.95 -1.20
N ASN A 51 -9.89 10.05 -1.96
CA ASN A 51 -10.91 11.12 -1.98
C ASN A 51 -11.26 11.63 -0.58
N SER A 52 -10.24 11.81 0.24
CA SER A 52 -10.38 12.18 1.64
C SER A 52 -10.41 13.72 1.79
N TRP A 53 -10.05 14.22 2.97
CA TRP A 53 -10.09 15.63 3.30
C TRP A 53 -9.28 16.49 2.31
N ASN A 54 -9.83 17.63 1.91
CA ASN A 54 -9.21 18.61 1.03
C ASN A 54 -8.78 18.08 -0.36
N GLY A 55 -9.50 17.07 -0.88
CA GLY A 55 -9.21 16.50 -2.20
C GLY A 55 -7.89 15.72 -2.25
N LEU A 56 -7.46 15.19 -1.11
CA LEU A 56 -6.23 14.43 -0.98
C LEU A 56 -6.50 12.93 -0.91
N ASP A 57 -5.54 12.17 -1.42
CA ASP A 57 -5.37 10.75 -1.13
C ASP A 57 -4.24 10.59 -0.11
N PHE A 58 -4.42 9.68 0.84
CA PHE A 58 -3.46 9.35 1.88
C PHE A 58 -2.97 7.92 1.71
N TYR A 59 -1.69 7.70 2.00
CA TYR A 59 -1.06 6.40 1.86
C TYR A 59 0.16 6.27 2.76
N ASP A 60 0.46 5.02 3.11
CA ASP A 60 1.62 4.66 3.91
C ASP A 60 1.98 3.18 3.71
N LEU A 61 3.13 2.81 4.27
CA LEU A 61 3.51 1.42 4.49
C LEU A 61 3.45 1.15 6.00
N SER A 62 3.11 -0.09 6.36
CA SER A 62 3.00 -0.51 7.76
C SER A 62 3.65 -1.87 7.97
N VAL A 63 4.48 -1.96 9.00
CA VAL A 63 5.10 -3.21 9.49
C VAL A 63 4.76 -3.45 10.97
N VAL A 64 3.69 -2.81 11.45
CA VAL A 64 3.20 -2.92 12.85
C VAL A 64 2.96 -4.38 13.24
N VAL A 65 2.43 -5.18 12.31
CA VAL A 65 2.13 -6.60 12.53
C VAL A 65 3.29 -7.53 12.15
N GLY A 66 4.37 -6.99 11.58
CA GLY A 66 5.54 -7.71 11.11
C GLY A 66 6.01 -7.27 9.72
N TYR A 67 7.11 -7.83 9.26
CA TYR A 67 7.68 -7.57 7.93
C TYR A 67 7.95 -8.90 7.22
N ASP A 68 7.57 -9.00 5.96
CA ASP A 68 7.81 -10.17 5.12
C ASP A 68 8.16 -9.85 3.66
N THR A 69 7.62 -8.75 3.12
CA THR A 69 7.80 -8.37 1.72
C THR A 69 8.27 -6.92 1.63
N PRO A 70 9.39 -6.63 0.94
CA PRO A 70 9.76 -5.26 0.61
C PRO A 70 8.72 -4.64 -0.31
N MET A 71 8.37 -3.37 -0.08
CA MET A 71 7.39 -2.66 -0.89
C MET A 71 7.83 -1.24 -1.20
N ARG A 72 7.37 -0.71 -2.33
CA ARG A 72 7.50 0.71 -2.68
C ARG A 72 6.16 1.24 -3.21
N ILE A 73 5.77 2.42 -2.75
CA ILE A 73 4.63 3.18 -3.27
C ILE A 73 5.16 4.40 -4.03
N GLU A 74 4.64 4.61 -5.23
CA GLU A 74 4.83 5.82 -6.04
C GLU A 74 3.46 6.38 -6.45
N THR A 75 3.38 7.69 -6.64
CA THR A 75 2.15 8.40 -7.03
C THR A 75 2.40 9.31 -8.23
N SER A 76 1.42 9.39 -9.14
CA SER A 76 1.47 10.27 -10.30
C SER A 76 1.07 11.72 -10.01
N THR A 77 0.63 12.04 -8.79
CA THR A 77 0.05 13.35 -8.42
C THR A 77 0.83 14.11 -7.35
N GLY A 78 2.16 13.92 -7.31
CA GLY A 78 3.08 14.83 -6.60
C GLY A 78 3.28 14.56 -5.11
N GLY A 79 3.10 13.32 -4.65
CA GLY A 79 3.48 12.88 -3.30
C GLY A 79 4.88 12.24 -3.23
N SER A 80 5.31 11.86 -2.02
CA SER A 80 6.61 11.20 -1.80
C SER A 80 6.60 9.74 -2.26
N THR A 81 7.72 9.27 -2.80
CA THR A 81 7.96 7.82 -2.92
C THR A 81 8.25 7.26 -1.53
N VAL A 82 7.55 6.18 -1.15
CA VAL A 82 7.69 5.52 0.16
C VAL A 82 8.23 4.13 -0.08
N SER A 83 9.33 3.75 0.57
CA SER A 83 9.96 2.43 0.38
C SER A 83 10.24 1.73 1.71
N CYS A 84 10.06 0.41 1.72
CA CYS A 84 10.31 -0.38 2.91
C CYS A 84 11.09 -1.66 2.61
N TRP A 85 12.29 -1.75 3.18
CA TRP A 85 13.28 -2.79 2.86
C TRP A 85 13.59 -3.74 4.03
N GLY A 86 12.90 -3.59 5.15
CA GLY A 86 13.14 -4.41 6.34
C GLY A 86 12.21 -4.07 7.49
N GLN A 87 12.32 -4.83 8.57
CA GLN A 87 11.44 -4.68 9.75
C GLN A 87 11.58 -3.34 10.48
N ARG A 88 12.75 -2.69 10.44
CA ARG A 88 13.01 -1.39 11.09
C ARG A 88 13.02 -0.27 10.06
N CYS A 89 11.93 -0.18 9.32
CA CYS A 89 11.72 0.70 8.21
C CYS A 89 11.41 2.12 8.67
N PRO A 90 12.26 3.12 8.38
CA PRO A 90 12.00 4.50 8.84
C PRO A 90 10.79 5.16 8.18
N GLU A 91 10.39 4.67 7.00
CA GLU A 91 9.29 5.21 6.18
C GLU A 91 7.96 4.45 6.38
N ALA A 92 7.92 3.45 7.26
CA ALA A 92 6.70 2.69 7.55
C ALA A 92 6.31 2.76 9.03
N TYR A 93 5.03 2.61 9.31
CA TYR A 93 4.53 2.48 10.68
C TYR A 93 5.19 1.28 11.37
N LEU A 94 5.92 1.55 12.46
CA LEU A 94 6.60 0.51 13.24
C LEU A 94 5.76 0.00 14.42
N TYR A 95 4.86 0.84 14.92
CA TYR A 95 3.98 0.54 16.05
C TYR A 95 2.69 1.39 15.97
N PRO A 96 1.60 1.04 16.69
CA PRO A 96 0.28 1.65 16.48
C PRO A 96 0.19 3.17 16.71
N THR A 97 1.09 3.74 17.51
CA THR A 97 1.12 5.18 17.82
C THR A 97 2.20 5.94 17.05
N ASP A 98 2.77 5.36 15.99
CA ASP A 98 3.73 6.04 15.11
C ASP A 98 2.99 6.93 14.09
N ASP A 99 2.36 8.01 14.51
CA ASP A 99 1.46 8.84 13.68
C ASP A 99 2.15 9.72 12.62
N THR A 100 3.42 9.44 12.28
CA THR A 100 4.27 10.30 11.45
C THR A 100 4.47 9.82 10.01
N LYS A 101 3.95 8.65 9.65
CA LYS A 101 4.28 7.95 8.39
C LYS A 101 3.24 8.09 7.29
N THR A 102 2.13 8.80 7.56
CA THR A 102 1.15 9.10 6.53
C THR A 102 1.71 10.11 5.53
N HIS A 103 1.64 9.77 4.25
CA HIS A 103 1.90 10.66 3.13
C HIS A 103 0.60 11.04 2.43
N ALA A 104 0.63 12.15 1.69
CA ALA A 104 -0.52 12.63 0.92
C ALA A 104 -0.13 13.00 -0.51
N CYS A 105 -1.08 12.91 -1.44
CA CYS A 105 -1.00 13.47 -2.78
C CYS A 105 -2.38 13.98 -3.23
N GLN A 106 -2.44 14.69 -4.36
CA GLN A 106 -3.72 15.11 -4.92
C GLN A 106 -4.51 13.89 -5.42
N THR A 107 -5.84 13.91 -5.26
CA THR A 107 -6.71 12.86 -5.82
C THR A 107 -6.73 12.89 -7.37
N GLY A 108 -7.26 11.82 -7.98
CA GLY A 108 -7.41 11.66 -9.43
C GLY A 108 -6.19 11.08 -10.13
N GLY A 109 -5.20 10.61 -9.35
CA GLY A 109 -3.97 10.01 -9.84
C GLY A 109 -3.96 8.49 -9.88
N THR A 110 -2.79 7.94 -10.20
CA THR A 110 -2.49 6.51 -10.14
C THR A 110 -1.40 6.25 -9.12
N PHE A 111 -1.60 5.22 -8.30
CA PHE A 111 -0.57 4.67 -7.44
C PHE A 111 0.10 3.48 -8.12
N THR A 112 1.42 3.41 -8.03
CA THR A 112 2.20 2.22 -8.38
C THR A 112 2.71 1.59 -7.10
N LEU A 113 2.21 0.38 -6.78
CA LEU A 113 2.71 -0.45 -5.68
C LEU A 113 3.61 -1.54 -6.25
N THR A 114 4.88 -1.52 -5.87
CA THR A 114 5.86 -2.52 -6.29
C THR A 114 6.19 -3.45 -5.13
N PHE A 115 6.08 -4.76 -5.34
CA PHE A 115 6.50 -5.80 -4.41
C PHE A 115 7.89 -6.30 -4.78
N CYS A 116 8.78 -6.41 -3.81
CA CYS A 116 10.21 -6.70 -4.01
C CYS A 116 10.85 -5.80 -5.11
N PRO A 117 10.87 -4.47 -4.91
CA PRO A 117 11.44 -3.54 -5.89
C PRO A 117 12.96 -3.67 -6.05
#